data_AF-A0A2G6ICS4-F1
#
_entry.id   AF-A0A2G6ICS4-F1
#
_cell.length_a   1.000
_cell.length_b   1.000
_cell.length_c   1.000
_cell.angle_alpha   90.00
_cell.angle_beta   90.00
_cell.angle_gamma   90.00
#
_symmetry.space_group_name_H-M   'P 1'
#
loop_
_entity.id
_entity.type
_entity.pdbx_description
1 polymer ?
#
loop_
_entity_poly.entity_id
_entity_poly.type
_entity_poly.pdbx_seq_one_letter_code
_entity_poly.pdbx_strand_id
1 'polypeptide(L)'
;MKPTVVFFATLATVVVLALWRGAPYPLWALLHVVLWYSLRLHFQAGDFAPVEETRDIGRENIAISLYGFASFMLPFLTFATPLFDFAAYSLAPLQLWTGLAVGAFSIWLFWRSHVDLGGNWS
;
A
#
# COMPACT_ATOMS: atom_id res chain seq x y z
N MET A 1 0.73 -19.25 9.15
CA MET A 1 1.37 -18.78 7.90
C MET A 1 2.18 -17.54 8.19
N LYS A 2 3.31 -17.30 7.49
CA LYS A 2 4.04 -16.03 7.63
C LYS A 2 3.14 -14.87 7.14
N PRO A 3 3.16 -13.69 7.80
CA PRO A 3 2.31 -12.55 7.43
C PRO A 3 2.46 -12.13 5.96
N THR A 4 3.67 -12.25 5.43
CA THR A 4 4.00 -12.01 4.02
C THR A 4 3.23 -12.91 3.07
N VAL A 5 3.13 -14.21 3.38
CA VAL A 5 2.39 -15.19 2.56
C VAL A 5 0.91 -14.87 2.57
N VAL A 6 0.35 -14.50 3.73
CA VAL A 6 -1.06 -14.09 3.83
C VAL A 6 -1.32 -12.86 2.96
N PHE A 7 -0.48 -11.83 3.05
CA PHE A 7 -0.62 -10.63 2.24
C PHE A 7 -0.64 -10.93 0.73
N PHE A 8 0.36 -11.66 0.22
CA PHE A 8 0.43 -11.96 -1.22
C PHE A 8 -0.71 -12.88 -1.68
N ALA A 9 -1.17 -13.82 -0.84
CA ALA A 9 -2.32 -14.66 -1.15
C ALA A 9 -3.64 -13.84 -1.18
N THR A 10 -3.83 -12.91 -0.24
CA THR A 10 -4.97 -11.98 -0.25
C THR A 10 -4.93 -11.10 -1.49
N LEU A 11 -3.76 -10.54 -1.83
CA LEU A 11 -3.61 -9.69 -3.01
C LEU A 11 -3.89 -10.46 -4.30
N ALA A 12 -3.38 -11.69 -4.43
CA ALA A 12 -3.67 -12.55 -5.58
C ALA A 12 -5.18 -12.83 -5.70
N THR A 13 -5.84 -13.11 -4.57
CA THR A 13 -7.31 -13.27 -4.53
C THR A 13 -8.02 -12.00 -4.99
N VAL A 14 -7.60 -10.82 -4.52
CA VAL A 14 -8.17 -9.53 -4.93
C VAL A 14 -7.99 -9.29 -6.43
N VAL A 15 -6.81 -9.60 -6.98
CA VAL A 15 -6.54 -9.49 -8.44
C VAL A 15 -7.47 -10.40 -9.23
N VAL A 16 -7.62 -11.67 -8.81
CA VAL A 16 -8.52 -12.62 -9.47
C VAL A 16 -9.97 -12.13 -9.43
N LEU A 17 -10.45 -11.65 -8.27
CA LEU A 17 -11.79 -11.10 -8.13
C LEU A 17 -12.00 -9.84 -8.99
N ALA A 18 -11.03 -8.94 -9.02
CA ALA A 18 -11.07 -7.73 -9.83
C ALA A 18 -11.15 -8.04 -11.33
N LEU A 19 -10.35 -8.99 -11.81
CA LEU A 19 -10.37 -9.45 -13.19
C LEU A 19 -11.68 -10.17 -13.52
N TRP A 20 -12.12 -11.09 -12.66
CA TRP A 20 -13.35 -11.86 -12.84
C TRP A 20 -14.58 -10.98 -12.98
N ARG A 21 -14.69 -9.92 -12.17
CA ARG A 21 -15.83 -9.00 -12.22
C ARG A 21 -15.68 -7.86 -13.23
N GLY A 22 -14.55 -7.76 -13.94
CA GLY A 22 -14.27 -6.64 -14.84
C GLY A 22 -14.24 -5.29 -14.11
N ALA A 23 -13.55 -5.21 -12.96
CA ALA A 23 -13.51 -4.02 -12.13
C ALA A 23 -13.05 -2.78 -12.94
N PRO A 24 -13.72 -1.61 -12.80
CA PRO A 24 -13.46 -0.42 -13.62
C PRO A 24 -12.17 0.33 -13.24
N TYR A 25 -11.34 -0.25 -12.38
CA TYR A 25 -10.15 0.38 -11.83
C TYR A 25 -8.88 -0.13 -12.51
N PRO A 26 -7.86 0.71 -12.67
CA PRO A 26 -6.69 0.33 -13.41
C PRO A 26 -5.77 -0.59 -12.59
N LEU A 27 -5.38 -1.73 -13.17
CA LEU A 27 -4.58 -2.76 -12.50
C LEU A 27 -3.18 -2.28 -12.06
N TRP A 28 -2.65 -1.20 -12.64
CA TRP A 28 -1.36 -0.65 -12.21
C TRP A 28 -1.36 -0.20 -10.76
N ALA A 29 -2.53 0.16 -10.19
CA ALA A 29 -2.62 0.50 -8.77
C ALA A 29 -2.30 -0.71 -7.88
N LEU A 30 -2.68 -1.93 -8.30
CA LEU A 30 -2.30 -3.16 -7.59
C LEU A 30 -0.81 -3.43 -7.71
N LEU A 31 -0.21 -3.19 -8.89
CA LEU A 31 1.24 -3.27 -9.06
C LEU A 31 1.98 -2.29 -8.13
N HIS A 32 1.48 -1.06 -7.99
CA HIS A 32 2.04 -0.07 -7.07
C HIS A 32 2.01 -0.58 -5.62
N VAL A 33 0.91 -1.20 -5.19
CA VAL A 33 0.79 -1.83 -3.84
C VAL A 33 1.80 -2.97 -3.66
N VAL A 34 2.00 -3.83 -4.68
CA VAL A 34 3.02 -4.89 -4.65
C VAL A 34 4.41 -4.29 -4.44
N LEU A 35 4.78 -3.29 -5.25
CA LEU A 35 6.10 -2.68 -5.23
C LEU A 35 6.37 -2.01 -3.88
N TRP A 36 5.42 -1.21 -3.39
CA TRP A 36 5.52 -0.55 -2.09
C TRP A 36 5.68 -1.56 -0.95
N TYR A 37 4.84 -2.60 -0.91
CA TYR A 37 4.89 -3.57 0.18
C TYR A 37 6.19 -4.39 0.14
N SER A 38 6.68 -4.74 -1.06
CA SER A 38 7.94 -5.45 -1.22
C SER A 38 9.13 -4.63 -0.70
N LEU A 39 9.17 -3.33 -1.01
CA LEU A 39 10.17 -2.41 -0.45
C LEU A 39 10.03 -2.30 1.07
N ARG A 40 8.80 -2.19 1.58
CA ARG A 40 8.57 -2.13 3.03
C ARG A 40 9.08 -3.38 3.73
N LEU A 41 8.84 -4.57 3.19
CA LEU A 41 9.39 -5.81 3.74
C LEU A 41 10.92 -5.86 3.70
N HIS A 42 11.52 -5.36 2.63
CA HIS A 42 12.98 -5.28 2.52
C HIS A 42 13.58 -4.40 3.62
N PHE A 43 13.03 -3.20 3.84
CA PHE A 43 13.52 -2.30 4.88
C PHE A 43 13.17 -2.75 6.29
N GLN A 44 12.00 -3.38 6.49
CA GLN A 44 11.59 -3.93 7.79
C GLN A 44 12.47 -5.09 8.26
N ALA A 45 13.18 -5.76 7.36
CA ALA A 45 14.12 -6.83 7.70
C ALA A 45 15.49 -6.30 8.18
N GLY A 46 15.70 -4.98 8.21
CA GLY A 46 16.93 -4.36 8.71
C GLY A 46 17.05 -4.32 10.23
N ASP A 47 18.23 -3.95 10.71
CA ASP A 47 18.50 -3.72 12.13
C ASP A 47 18.10 -2.28 12.52
N PHE A 48 17.33 -2.15 13.59
CA PHE A 48 16.83 -0.85 14.07
C PHE A 48 17.52 -0.45 15.38
N ALA A 49 17.79 0.83 15.51
CA ALA A 49 18.25 1.41 16.77
C ALA A 49 17.16 1.23 17.84
N PRO A 50 17.55 0.97 19.10
CA PRO A 50 16.59 0.91 20.19
C PRO A 50 15.84 2.25 20.31
N VAL A 51 14.52 2.16 20.40
CA VAL A 51 13.65 3.33 20.50
C VAL A 51 13.62 3.80 21.96
N GLU A 52 14.15 4.98 22.27
CA GLU A 52 13.90 5.64 23.56
C GLU A 52 12.55 6.38 23.50
N GLU A 53 11.58 5.89 24.27
CA GLU A 53 10.19 6.36 24.19
C GLU A 53 9.89 7.53 25.14
N THR A 54 9.44 8.65 24.57
CA THR A 54 8.91 9.82 25.32
C THR A 54 7.49 10.23 24.88
N ARG A 55 6.79 9.38 24.10
CA ARG A 55 5.54 9.70 23.39
C ARG A 55 4.31 8.92 23.90
N ASP A 56 3.11 9.44 23.57
CA ASP A 56 1.82 8.78 23.87
C ASP A 56 1.57 7.59 22.91
N ILE A 57 2.00 6.41 23.36
CA ILE A 57 1.92 5.12 22.64
C ILE A 57 0.46 4.77 22.26
N GLY A 58 -0.51 5.13 23.09
CA GLY A 58 -1.91 4.79 22.87
C GLY A 58 -2.49 5.48 21.64
N ARG A 59 -2.24 6.79 21.51
CA ARG A 59 -2.69 7.58 20.36
C ARG A 59 -1.99 7.17 19.07
N GLU A 60 -0.69 6.92 19.14
CA GLU A 60 0.09 6.48 17.99
C GLU A 60 -0.41 5.15 17.43
N ASN A 61 -0.62 4.16 18.30
CA ASN A 61 -1.12 2.86 17.87
C ASN A 61 -2.50 2.93 17.22
N ILE A 62 -3.39 3.78 17.74
CA ILE A 62 -4.70 4.02 17.12
C ILE A 62 -4.53 4.66 15.73
N ALA A 63 -3.70 5.70 15.62
CA ALA A 63 -3.46 6.38 14.36
C ALA A 63 -2.85 5.44 13.30
N ILE A 64 -1.83 4.66 13.67
CA ILE A 64 -1.19 3.69 12.78
C ILE A 64 -2.18 2.58 12.38
N SER A 65 -3.00 2.09 13.31
CA SER A 65 -4.00 1.07 13.02
C SER A 65 -5.07 1.56 12.05
N LEU A 66 -5.58 2.78 12.26
CA LEU A 66 -6.56 3.40 11.36
C LEU A 66 -5.96 3.67 9.98
N TYR A 67 -4.74 4.21 9.93
CA TYR A 67 -4.01 4.41 8.69
C TYR A 67 -3.82 3.09 7.95
N GLY A 68 -3.29 2.06 8.63
CA GLY A 68 -3.08 0.74 8.05
C GLY A 68 -4.39 0.14 7.53
N PHE A 69 -5.46 0.19 8.32
CA PHE A 69 -6.78 -0.27 7.90
C PHE A 69 -7.24 0.44 6.62
N ALA A 70 -7.20 1.78 6.58
CA ALA A 70 -7.62 2.55 5.42
C ALA A 70 -6.73 2.26 4.19
N SER A 71 -5.42 2.16 4.37
CA SER A 71 -4.46 1.91 3.29
C SER A 71 -4.60 0.52 2.64
N PHE A 72 -5.07 -0.49 3.38
CA PHE A 72 -5.21 -1.86 2.84
C PHE A 72 -6.66 -2.23 2.52
N MET A 73 -7.58 -1.98 3.43
CA MET A 73 -8.96 -2.47 3.30
C MET A 73 -9.73 -1.72 2.23
N LEU A 74 -9.58 -0.38 2.15
CA LEU A 74 -10.30 0.39 1.12
C LEU A 74 -9.91 -0.05 -0.29
N PRO A 75 -8.62 -0.07 -0.69
CA PRO A 75 -8.26 -0.53 -2.03
C PRO A 75 -8.72 -1.97 -2.30
N PHE A 76 -8.56 -2.88 -1.35
CA PHE A 76 -8.95 -4.28 -1.55
C PHE A 76 -10.46 -4.43 -1.75
N LEU A 77 -11.27 -3.72 -0.98
CA LEU A 77 -12.72 -3.72 -1.15
C LEU A 77 -13.14 -3.08 -2.48
N THR A 78 -12.50 -1.97 -2.88
CA THR A 78 -12.74 -1.31 -4.18
C THR A 78 -12.48 -2.25 -5.35
N PHE A 79 -11.38 -2.99 -5.34
CA PHE A 79 -11.06 -3.94 -6.41
C PHE A 79 -11.91 -5.21 -6.35
N ALA A 80 -12.08 -5.80 -5.17
CA ALA A 80 -12.74 -7.10 -5.00
C ALA A 80 -14.27 -7.04 -5.09
N THR A 81 -14.88 -5.88 -4.83
CA THR A 81 -16.34 -5.73 -4.73
C THR A 81 -16.85 -4.56 -5.56
N PRO A 82 -18.14 -4.56 -5.98
CA PRO A 82 -18.73 -3.43 -6.70
C PRO A 82 -19.17 -2.27 -5.79
N LEU A 83 -18.89 -2.33 -4.47
CA LEU A 83 -19.43 -1.41 -3.47
C LEU A 83 -19.14 0.07 -3.77
N PHE A 84 -18.02 0.34 -4.44
CA PHE A 84 -17.54 1.69 -4.76
C PHE A 84 -17.65 2.05 -6.24
N ASP A 85 -18.28 1.21 -7.07
CA ASP A 85 -18.33 1.42 -8.53
C ASP A 85 -19.14 2.67 -8.92
N PHE A 86 -20.05 3.11 -8.06
CA PHE A 86 -20.75 4.38 -8.24
C PHE A 86 -19.81 5.60 -8.25
N ALA A 87 -18.60 5.47 -7.70
CA ALA A 87 -17.56 6.49 -7.68
C ALA A 87 -16.44 6.22 -8.70
N ALA A 88 -16.60 5.21 -9.57
CA ALA A 88 -15.64 4.93 -10.61
C ALA A 88 -15.79 5.93 -11.77
N TYR A 89 -14.86 6.87 -11.88
CA TYR A 89 -14.82 7.84 -12.97
C TYR A 89 -14.03 7.29 -14.17
N SER A 90 -14.43 7.69 -15.38
CA SER A 90 -13.65 7.38 -16.59
C SER A 90 -12.27 8.04 -16.49
N LEU A 91 -11.22 7.23 -16.52
CA LEU A 91 -9.86 7.74 -16.39
C LEU A 91 -9.41 8.38 -17.70
N ALA A 92 -9.23 9.69 -17.71
CA ALA A 92 -8.66 10.39 -18.87
C ALA A 92 -7.19 9.95 -19.08
N PRO A 93 -6.67 9.90 -20.31
CA PRO A 93 -5.29 9.52 -20.57
C PRO A 93 -4.27 10.34 -19.77
N LEU A 94 -4.52 11.64 -19.60
CA LEU A 94 -3.64 12.50 -18.80
C LEU A 94 -3.64 12.08 -17.32
N GLN A 95 -4.80 11.76 -16.74
CA GLN A 95 -4.92 11.29 -15.35
C GLN A 95 -4.15 9.98 -15.15
N LEU A 96 -4.20 9.08 -16.14
CA LEU A 96 -3.43 7.83 -16.12
C LEU A 96 -1.93 8.11 -16.01
N TRP A 97 -1.39 8.92 -16.92
CA TRP A 97 0.03 9.23 -16.96
C TRP A 97 0.50 9.99 -15.71
N THR A 98 -0.31 10.94 -15.21
CA THR A 98 0.01 11.63 -13.96
C THR A 98 0.01 10.67 -12.77
N GLY A 99 -0.95 9.74 -12.70
CA GLY A 99 -1.01 8.74 -11.63
C GLY A 99 0.21 7.81 -11.65
N LEU A 100 0.62 7.36 -12.84
CA LEU A 100 1.84 6.56 -13.01
C LEU A 100 3.10 7.33 -12.62
N ALA A 101 3.24 8.59 -13.04
CA ALA A 101 4.40 9.41 -12.71
C ALA A 101 4.49 9.67 -11.19
N VAL A 102 3.38 10.04 -10.56
CA VAL A 102 3.31 10.25 -9.10
C VAL A 102 3.57 8.95 -8.35
N GLY A 103 2.99 7.84 -8.80
CA GLY A 103 3.22 6.52 -8.19
C GLY A 103 4.68 6.06 -8.32
N ALA A 104 5.32 6.26 -9.47
CA ALA A 104 6.73 5.94 -9.63
C ALA A 104 7.61 6.82 -8.73
N PHE A 105 7.32 8.13 -8.68
CA PHE A 105 8.04 9.07 -7.82
C PHE A 105 7.86 8.75 -6.34
N SER A 106 6.66 8.35 -5.89
CA SER A 106 6.41 8.01 -4.50
C SER A 106 7.13 6.72 -4.07
N ILE A 107 7.24 5.71 -4.95
CA ILE A 107 8.08 4.52 -4.72
C ILE A 107 9.55 4.91 -4.57
N TRP A 108 10.05 5.75 -5.48
CA TRP A 108 11.42 6.24 -5.41
C TRP A 108 11.68 7.02 -4.11
N LEU A 109 10.78 7.93 -3.75
CA LEU A 109 10.88 8.74 -2.54
C LEU A 109 10.82 7.86 -1.29
N PHE A 110 9.92 6.88 -1.26
CA PHE A 110 9.82 5.92 -0.17
C PHE A 110 11.13 5.16 0.03
N TRP A 111 11.70 4.62 -1.06
CA TRP A 111 13.01 3.96 -1.03
C TRP A 111 14.11 4.90 -0.55
N ARG A 112 14.18 6.12 -1.11
CA ARG A 112 15.22 7.09 -0.76
C ARG A 112 15.17 7.47 0.72
N SER A 113 13.97 7.75 1.24
CA SER A 113 13.78 8.07 2.65
C SER A 113 14.23 6.95 3.57
N HIS A 114 13.99 5.68 3.22
CA HIS A 114 14.43 4.55 4.05
C HIS A 114 15.95 4.34 3.98
N VAL A 115 16.57 4.56 2.82
CA VAL A 115 18.03 4.57 2.71
C VAL A 115 18.63 5.66 3.59
N ASP A 116 18.04 6.86 3.59
CA ASP A 116 18.53 8.00 4.38
C ASP A 116 18.26 7.83 5.89
N LEU A 117 17.14 7.19 6.27
CA LEU A 117 16.81 6.90 7.68
C LEU A 117 17.66 5.77 8.26
N GLY A 118 17.94 4.73 7.47
CA GLY A 118 18.63 3.53 7.94
C GLY A 118 17.94 2.91 9.15
N GLY A 119 18.72 2.61 10.20
CA GLY A 119 18.21 2.02 11.44
C GLY A 119 17.41 2.96 12.34
N ASN A 120 17.23 4.24 11.97
CA ASN A 120 16.50 5.21 12.79
C ASN A 120 14.98 5.22 12.54
N TRP A 121 14.48 4.30 11.71
CA TRP A 121 13.06 4.15 11.44
C TRP A 121 12.37 3.31 12.54
N SER A 122 11.18 3.74 12.97
CA SER A 122 10.31 3.04 13.94
C SER A 122 8.89 2.91 13.42
#